data_AF-A0AAN6V334-F1
#
_entry.id   AF-A0AAN6V334-F1
#
_cell.length_a   1.000
_cell.length_b   1.000
_cell.length_c   1.000
_cell.angle_alpha   90.00
_cell.angle_beta   90.00
_cell.angle_gamma   90.00
#
_symmetry.space_group_name_H-M   'P 1'
#
loop_
_entity.id
_entity.type
_entity.pdbx_description
1 polymer ?
#
loop_
_entity_poly.entity_id
_entity_poly.type
_entity_poly.pdbx_seq_one_letter_code
_entity_poly.pdbx_strand_id
1 'polypeptide(L)'
;MDHYCPWVGGIVAETSFKFFVQFTFYTSIYCAIVLAATIICFQWKVTHGVGVDGVAIGALVLSAFFGLFTFTMTATSIRYIAINLTNIDHLKAKNVVHQLAIRVPRGTPRGTNYNVITFPLPKPTNGTAPARQETTTESTSPRDQLATRTFAIVKTEMGENPWDLGYYGNWKSVMGDNVVDWLLPIKQSPCTSYENNESFYEMGPLYQKLRVRFGLPDLPTGQVKAEMSEWKRTTMG
;
A
#
# COMPACT_ATOMS: atom_id res chain seq x y z
N MET A 1 -6.98 1.05 2.84
CA MET A 1 -8.33 0.52 2.49
C MET A 1 -8.51 0.72 1.00
N ASP A 2 -8.97 -0.29 0.28
CA ASP A 2 -9.21 -0.19 -1.16
C ASP A 2 -10.66 0.22 -1.46
N HIS A 3 -11.63 -0.57 -1.03
CA HIS A 3 -13.06 -0.25 -1.13
C HIS A 3 -13.90 -1.13 -0.19
N TYR A 4 -15.17 -0.77 -0.02
CA TYR A 4 -16.17 -1.68 0.54
C TYR A 4 -16.81 -2.47 -0.61
N CYS A 5 -16.79 -3.79 -0.53
CA CYS A 5 -17.33 -4.66 -1.56
C CYS A 5 -18.55 -5.41 -1.02
N PRO A 6 -19.76 -5.08 -1.49
CA PRO A 6 -20.98 -5.75 -1.02
C PRO A 6 -21.03 -7.22 -1.44
N TRP A 7 -20.38 -7.60 -2.53
CA TRP A 7 -20.35 -8.98 -3.05
C TRP A 7 -19.58 -9.96 -2.16
N VAL A 8 -18.59 -9.48 -1.43
CA VAL A 8 -17.84 -10.26 -0.42
C VAL A 8 -18.26 -9.90 1.01
N GLY A 9 -19.27 -9.03 1.17
CA GLY A 9 -19.84 -8.65 2.45
C GLY A 9 -18.89 -7.88 3.39
N GLY A 10 -17.89 -7.17 2.87
CA GLY A 10 -16.87 -6.58 3.72
C GLY A 10 -15.94 -5.57 3.05
N ILE A 11 -14.99 -5.07 3.86
CA ILE A 11 -13.95 -4.15 3.41
C ILE A 11 -12.82 -4.93 2.72
N VAL A 12 -12.47 -4.50 1.52
CA VAL A 12 -11.25 -4.91 0.83
C VAL A 12 -10.13 -3.95 1.22
N ALA A 13 -9.09 -4.45 1.87
CA ALA A 13 -7.96 -3.68 2.38
C ALA A 13 -6.67 -4.49 2.25
N GLU A 14 -5.54 -3.98 2.76
CA GLU A 14 -4.22 -4.62 2.69
C GLU A 14 -4.22 -6.12 3.08
N THR A 15 -5.00 -6.50 4.09
CA THR A 15 -5.11 -7.87 4.61
C THR A 15 -5.97 -8.80 3.74
N SER A 16 -6.84 -8.25 2.89
CA SER A 16 -7.80 -9.01 2.10
C SER A 16 -7.68 -8.80 0.58
N PHE A 17 -6.92 -7.80 0.13
CA PHE A 17 -6.83 -7.41 -1.27
C PHE A 17 -6.22 -8.50 -2.14
N LYS A 18 -5.14 -9.15 -1.69
CA LYS A 18 -4.55 -10.32 -2.38
C LYS A 18 -5.59 -11.41 -2.62
N PHE A 19 -6.35 -11.79 -1.59
CA PHE A 19 -7.37 -12.82 -1.71
C PHE A 19 -8.52 -12.39 -2.62
N PHE A 20 -8.89 -11.11 -2.62
CA PHE A 20 -9.88 -10.56 -3.54
C PHE A 20 -9.44 -10.67 -5.01
N VAL A 21 -8.17 -10.36 -5.32
CA VAL A 21 -7.62 -10.50 -6.68
C VAL A 21 -7.61 -11.97 -7.11
N GLN A 22 -7.18 -12.87 -6.24
CA GLN A 22 -7.20 -14.32 -6.51
C GLN A 22 -8.63 -14.82 -6.72
N PHE A 23 -9.58 -14.43 -5.88
CA PHE A 23 -11.00 -14.78 -5.99
C PHE A 23 -11.61 -14.33 -7.32
N THR A 24 -11.41 -13.07 -7.70
CA THR A 24 -11.94 -12.53 -8.96
C THR A 24 -11.29 -13.18 -10.18
N PHE A 25 -9.98 -13.45 -10.12
CA PHE A 25 -9.26 -14.18 -11.18
C PHE A 25 -9.82 -15.59 -11.38
N TYR A 26 -9.96 -16.39 -10.32
CA TYR A 26 -10.50 -17.74 -10.42
C TYR A 26 -11.97 -17.74 -10.85
N THR A 27 -12.76 -16.77 -10.40
CA THR A 27 -14.15 -16.61 -10.85
C THR A 27 -14.21 -16.31 -12.35
N SER A 28 -13.30 -15.47 -12.87
CA SER A 28 -13.24 -15.18 -14.31
C SER A 28 -12.91 -16.41 -15.14
N ILE A 29 -11.98 -17.25 -14.68
CA ILE A 29 -11.63 -18.52 -15.32
C ILE A 29 -12.83 -19.48 -15.27
N TYR A 30 -13.48 -19.60 -14.12
CA TYR A 30 -14.65 -20.44 -13.97
C TYR A 30 -15.78 -20.02 -14.92
N CYS A 31 -16.09 -18.72 -14.98
CA CYS A 31 -17.06 -18.19 -15.92
C CYS A 31 -16.67 -18.46 -17.38
N ALA A 32 -15.38 -18.36 -17.74
CA ALA A 32 -14.91 -18.67 -19.08
C ALA A 32 -15.09 -20.16 -19.44
N ILE A 33 -14.83 -21.07 -18.50
CA ILE A 33 -15.06 -22.51 -18.66
C ILE A 33 -16.55 -22.80 -18.87
N VAL A 34 -17.41 -22.25 -18.02
CA VAL A 34 -18.88 -22.41 -18.14
C VAL A 34 -19.39 -21.83 -19.45
N LEU A 35 -18.88 -20.67 -19.86
CA LEU A 35 -19.23 -20.03 -21.13
C LEU A 35 -18.86 -20.92 -22.32
N ALA A 36 -17.63 -21.44 -22.34
CA ALA A 36 -17.15 -22.34 -23.39
C ALA A 36 -17.99 -23.63 -23.46
N ALA A 37 -18.24 -24.28 -22.32
CA ALA A 37 -19.07 -25.47 -22.25
C ALA A 37 -20.50 -25.20 -22.74
N THR A 38 -21.08 -24.07 -22.35
CA THR A 38 -22.44 -23.70 -22.76
C THR A 38 -22.52 -23.41 -24.26
N ILE A 39 -21.52 -22.74 -24.84
CA ILE A 39 -21.43 -22.50 -26.29
C ILE A 39 -21.36 -23.83 -27.06
N ILE A 40 -20.51 -24.78 -26.61
CA ILE A 40 -20.37 -26.09 -27.25
C ILE A 40 -21.71 -26.85 -27.19
N CYS A 41 -22.35 -26.91 -26.03
CA CYS A 41 -23.66 -27.55 -25.86
C CYS A 41 -24.74 -26.90 -26.73
N PHE A 42 -24.75 -25.56 -26.80
CA PHE A 42 -25.69 -24.80 -27.62
C PHE A 42 -25.52 -25.11 -29.11
N GLN A 43 -24.28 -25.10 -29.61
CA GLN A 43 -23.96 -25.46 -30.99
C GLN A 43 -24.38 -26.90 -31.31
N TRP A 44 -24.10 -27.84 -30.41
CA TRP A 44 -24.52 -29.23 -30.58
C TRP A 44 -26.05 -29.37 -30.67
N LYS A 45 -26.79 -28.70 -29.78
CA LYS A 45 -28.27 -28.73 -29.79
C LYS A 45 -28.85 -28.18 -31.09
N VAL A 46 -28.37 -27.02 -31.53
CA VAL A 46 -28.81 -26.37 -32.77
C VAL A 46 -28.52 -27.25 -33.99
N THR A 47 -27.33 -27.85 -34.06
CA THR A 47 -26.94 -28.70 -35.21
C THR A 47 -27.71 -30.03 -35.27
N HIS A 48 -28.16 -30.56 -34.13
CA HIS A 48 -28.90 -31.83 -34.05
C HIS A 48 -30.42 -31.65 -33.98
N GLY A 49 -30.92 -30.41 -34.13
CA GLY A 49 -32.36 -30.12 -34.06
C GLY A 49 -32.98 -30.38 -32.69
N VAL A 50 -32.16 -30.50 -31.64
CA VAL A 50 -32.62 -30.62 -30.25
C VAL A 50 -32.95 -29.21 -29.78
N GLY A 51 -34.19 -28.94 -29.41
CA GLY A 51 -34.62 -27.61 -28.94
C GLY A 51 -33.70 -27.06 -27.84
N VAL A 52 -33.49 -25.74 -27.86
CA VAL A 52 -32.73 -25.03 -26.82
C VAL A 52 -33.67 -24.74 -25.65
N ASP A 53 -33.32 -25.24 -24.47
CA ASP A 53 -34.05 -24.94 -23.24
C ASP A 53 -33.60 -23.62 -22.61
N GLY A 54 -34.46 -23.03 -21.78
CA GLY A 54 -34.17 -21.76 -21.12
C GLY A 54 -33.00 -21.80 -20.14
N VAL A 55 -32.61 -22.97 -19.61
CA VAL A 55 -31.47 -23.10 -18.70
C VAL A 55 -30.17 -22.91 -19.46
N ALA A 56 -30.04 -23.47 -20.66
CA ALA A 56 -28.88 -23.26 -21.52
C ALA A 56 -28.70 -21.77 -21.88
N ILE A 57 -29.79 -21.07 -22.20
CA ILE A 57 -29.76 -19.63 -22.48
C ILE A 57 -29.37 -18.84 -21.21
N GLY A 58 -29.96 -19.18 -20.06
CA GLY A 58 -29.64 -18.55 -18.78
C GLY A 58 -28.17 -18.73 -18.40
N ALA A 59 -27.63 -19.94 -18.54
CA ALA A 59 -26.22 -20.22 -18.28
C ALA A 59 -25.28 -19.42 -19.20
N LEU A 60 -25.63 -19.27 -20.48
CA LEU A 60 -24.86 -18.49 -21.46
C LEU A 60 -24.79 -17.01 -21.04
N VAL A 61 -25.95 -16.43 -20.73
CA VAL A 61 -26.05 -15.01 -20.36
C VAL A 61 -25.33 -14.73 -19.03
N LEU A 62 -25.58 -15.56 -18.01
CA LEU A 62 -24.97 -15.38 -16.69
C LEU A 62 -23.45 -15.56 -16.72
N SER A 63 -22.95 -16.59 -17.41
CA SER A 63 -21.50 -16.83 -17.53
C SER A 63 -20.79 -15.72 -18.30
N ALA A 64 -21.40 -15.20 -19.38
CA ALA A 64 -20.85 -14.07 -20.12
C ALA A 64 -20.82 -12.77 -19.28
N PHE A 65 -21.94 -12.43 -18.62
CA PHE A 65 -22.06 -11.21 -17.82
C PHE A 65 -21.10 -11.23 -16.62
N PHE A 66 -21.14 -12.28 -15.80
CA PHE A 66 -20.27 -12.40 -14.63
C PHE A 66 -18.80 -12.63 -15.04
N GLY A 67 -18.55 -13.29 -16.17
CA GLY A 67 -17.21 -13.45 -16.71
C GLY A 67 -16.58 -12.11 -17.08
N LEU A 68 -17.30 -11.26 -17.83
CA LEU A 68 -16.82 -9.92 -18.17
C LEU A 68 -16.63 -9.05 -16.92
N PHE A 69 -17.60 -9.07 -16.01
CA PHE A 69 -17.54 -8.33 -14.75
C PHE A 69 -16.31 -8.73 -13.91
N THR A 70 -16.12 -10.02 -13.65
CA THR A 70 -14.98 -10.49 -12.84
C THR A 70 -13.63 -10.33 -13.56
N PHE A 71 -13.59 -10.47 -14.89
CA PHE A 71 -12.39 -10.20 -15.67
C PHE A 71 -11.93 -8.74 -15.55
N THR A 72 -12.86 -7.79 -15.75
CA THR A 72 -12.57 -6.35 -15.65
C THR A 72 -12.14 -5.94 -14.25
N MET A 73 -12.78 -6.51 -13.22
CA MET A 73 -12.35 -6.33 -11.82
C MET A 73 -10.93 -6.87 -11.60
N THR A 74 -10.64 -8.08 -12.07
CA THR A 74 -9.30 -8.69 -11.96
C THR A 74 -8.23 -7.81 -12.63
N ALA A 75 -8.48 -7.38 -13.87
CA ALA A 75 -7.55 -6.54 -14.62
C ALA A 75 -7.29 -5.19 -13.92
N THR A 76 -8.34 -4.59 -13.37
CA THR A 76 -8.22 -3.33 -12.61
C THR A 76 -7.43 -3.52 -11.32
N SER A 77 -7.70 -4.59 -10.56
CA SER A 77 -6.94 -4.89 -9.35
C SER A 77 -5.47 -5.20 -9.64
N ILE A 78 -5.17 -5.96 -10.71
CA ILE A 78 -3.78 -6.18 -11.17
C ILE A 78 -3.11 -4.85 -11.51
N ARG A 79 -3.81 -3.93 -12.20
CA ARG A 79 -3.27 -2.59 -12.49
C ARG A 79 -2.96 -1.82 -11.22
N TYR A 80 -3.83 -1.88 -10.21
CA TYR A 80 -3.63 -1.20 -8.92
C TYR A 80 -2.46 -1.78 -8.13
N ILE A 81 -2.29 -3.10 -8.15
CA ILE A 81 -1.06 -3.75 -7.66
C ILE A 81 0.14 -3.19 -8.43
N ALA A 82 0.09 -3.19 -9.77
CA ALA A 82 1.23 -2.80 -10.61
C ALA A 82 1.71 -1.35 -10.38
N ILE A 83 0.82 -0.43 -10.02
CA ILE A 83 1.15 0.98 -9.74
C ILE A 83 1.27 1.30 -8.24
N ASN A 84 1.08 0.31 -7.38
CA ASN A 84 1.02 0.42 -5.91
C ASN A 84 0.16 1.59 -5.41
N LEU A 85 -1.10 1.61 -5.85
CA LEU A 85 -2.11 2.54 -5.37
C LEU A 85 -3.38 1.78 -5.05
N THR A 86 -4.04 2.15 -3.96
CA THR A 86 -5.41 1.70 -3.72
C THR A 86 -6.39 2.42 -4.67
N ASN A 87 -7.60 1.90 -4.80
CA ASN A 87 -8.65 2.53 -5.59
C ASN A 87 -8.94 3.98 -5.13
N ILE A 88 -8.97 4.22 -3.82
CA ILE A 88 -9.18 5.56 -3.25
C ILE A 88 -8.03 6.48 -3.61
N ASP A 89 -6.79 5.98 -3.56
CA ASP A 89 -5.61 6.78 -3.91
C ASP A 89 -5.59 7.07 -5.40
N HIS A 90 -5.93 6.10 -6.25
CA HIS A 90 -6.00 6.30 -7.70
C HIS A 90 -6.99 7.39 -8.10
N LEU A 91 -8.17 7.43 -7.47
CA LEU A 91 -9.19 8.47 -7.71
C LEU A 91 -8.68 9.88 -7.36
N LYS A 92 -7.74 9.98 -6.43
CA LYS A 92 -7.19 11.25 -5.95
C LYS A 92 -5.80 11.56 -6.52
N ALA A 93 -5.14 10.60 -7.16
CA ALA A 93 -3.72 10.62 -7.46
C ALA A 93 -3.28 11.88 -8.20
N LYS A 94 -4.05 12.34 -9.20
CA LYS A 94 -3.66 13.51 -10.02
C LYS A 94 -3.69 14.85 -9.28
N ASN A 95 -4.41 14.94 -8.15
CA ASN A 95 -4.68 16.20 -7.46
C ASN A 95 -4.21 16.20 -6.01
N VAL A 96 -3.56 15.13 -5.55
CA VAL A 96 -3.08 15.03 -4.17
C VAL A 96 -1.59 15.28 -4.10
N VAL A 97 -1.24 16.05 -3.07
CA VAL A 97 0.12 16.23 -2.59
C VAL A 97 0.20 15.53 -1.23
N HIS A 98 1.05 14.52 -1.17
CA HIS A 98 1.40 13.83 0.06
C HIS A 98 2.41 14.64 0.88
N GLN A 99 2.17 14.75 2.19
CA GLN A 99 3.12 15.31 3.15
C GLN A 99 3.85 14.16 3.83
N LEU A 100 5.18 14.14 3.73
CA LEU A 100 6.02 13.08 4.28
C LEU A 100 6.89 13.64 5.40
N ALA A 101 6.95 12.90 6.51
CA ALA A 101 7.87 13.17 7.61
C ALA A 101 9.15 12.35 7.39
N ILE A 102 10.16 12.98 6.78
CA ILE A 102 11.43 12.32 6.50
C ILE A 102 12.36 12.51 7.70
N ARG A 103 12.93 11.41 8.18
CA ARG A 103 13.82 11.42 9.33
C ARG A 103 15.14 12.13 9.01
N VAL A 104 15.55 13.05 9.90
CA VAL A 104 16.79 13.85 9.80
C VAL A 104 17.57 13.86 11.13
N PRO A 105 18.87 14.18 11.12
CA PRO A 105 19.67 14.33 12.33
C PRO A 105 19.11 15.40 13.27
N ARG A 106 19.37 15.22 14.56
CA ARG A 106 19.01 16.23 15.58
C ARG A 106 19.78 17.52 15.33
N GLY A 107 19.11 18.65 15.55
CA GLY A 107 19.70 19.97 15.30
C GLY A 107 19.72 20.39 13.82
N THR A 108 19.10 19.62 12.92
CA THR A 108 18.92 20.05 11.53
C THR A 108 18.14 21.36 11.49
N PRO A 109 18.69 22.45 10.91
CA PRO A 109 17.99 23.73 10.84
C PRO A 109 16.78 23.62 9.91
N ARG A 110 15.82 24.53 10.12
CA ARG A 110 14.69 24.68 9.19
C ARG A 110 15.22 25.11 7.82
N GLY A 111 14.80 24.42 6.77
CA GLY A 111 15.11 24.81 5.40
C GLY A 111 14.10 25.84 4.88
N THR A 112 14.40 26.44 3.74
CA THR A 112 13.50 27.40 3.07
C THR A 112 12.17 26.76 2.67
N ASN A 113 12.19 25.46 2.32
CA ASN A 113 11.06 24.76 1.70
C ASN A 113 10.52 23.58 2.56
N TYR A 114 11.02 23.41 3.79
CA TYR A 114 10.55 22.35 4.69
C TYR A 114 10.63 22.79 6.15
N ASN A 115 9.67 22.32 6.95
CA ASN A 115 9.67 22.54 8.39
C ASN A 115 10.28 21.34 9.12
N VAL A 116 10.82 21.58 10.31
CA VAL A 116 11.43 20.53 11.15
C VAL A 116 10.65 20.39 12.45
N ILE A 117 10.29 19.16 12.80
CA ILE A 117 9.58 18.82 14.03
C ILE A 117 10.39 17.75 14.77
N THR A 118 10.56 17.94 16.08
CA THR A 118 11.22 16.97 16.96
C THR A 118 10.19 16.40 17.93
N PHE A 119 10.15 15.08 18.04
CA PHE A 119 9.35 14.33 19.00
C PHE A 119 10.25 13.74 20.10
N PRO A 120 9.77 13.61 21.35
CA PRO A 120 8.43 13.99 21.82
C PRO A 120 8.20 15.52 21.80
N LEU A 121 6.95 15.94 21.58
CA LEU A 121 6.61 17.37 21.57
C LEU A 121 6.78 17.96 22.98
N PRO A 122 7.28 19.20 23.11
CA PRO A 122 7.30 19.90 24.39
C PRO A 122 5.90 19.93 25.01
N LYS A 123 5.79 19.72 26.32
CA LYS A 123 4.51 19.89 27.01
C LYS A 123 4.09 21.36 26.90
N PRO A 124 2.84 21.67 26.51
CA PRO A 124 2.38 23.05 26.47
C PRO A 124 2.43 23.62 27.89
N THR A 125 3.27 24.62 28.10
CA THR A 125 3.26 25.42 29.32
C THR A 125 2.01 26.28 29.32
N ASN A 126 1.17 26.17 30.36
CA ASN A 126 0.02 27.04 30.57
C ASN A 126 0.51 28.49 30.75
N GLY A 127 0.55 29.25 29.65
CA GLY A 127 1.02 30.64 29.66
C GLY A 127 1.18 31.18 28.25
N THR A 128 0.39 32.19 27.95
CA THR A 128 0.34 33.12 26.80
C THR A 128 1.56 33.16 25.85
N ALA A 129 1.25 33.15 24.54
CA ALA A 129 2.07 33.46 23.35
C ALA A 129 2.79 32.28 22.62
N PRO A 130 2.96 32.35 21.28
CA PRO A 130 3.41 31.23 20.44
C PRO A 130 4.88 30.90 20.72
N ALA A 131 5.11 29.67 21.16
CA ALA A 131 6.39 29.20 21.66
C ALA A 131 7.50 29.21 20.59
N ARG A 132 8.57 29.94 20.93
CA ARG A 132 9.91 29.79 20.38
C ARG A 132 10.32 28.32 20.52
N GLN A 133 10.75 27.67 19.44
CA GLN A 133 11.43 26.36 19.51
C GLN A 133 12.83 26.59 20.12
N GLU A 134 12.89 26.87 21.42
CA GLU A 134 14.12 26.82 22.18
C GLU A 134 14.24 25.42 22.79
N THR A 135 15.32 24.76 22.43
CA THR A 135 15.76 23.48 22.99
C THR A 135 16.01 23.68 24.48
N THR A 136 15.01 23.48 25.33
CA THR A 136 15.22 23.39 26.77
C THR A 136 16.07 22.16 27.03
N THR A 137 17.34 22.40 27.35
CA THR A 137 18.30 21.44 27.92
C THR A 137 17.85 21.03 29.32
N GLU A 138 16.72 20.32 29.42
CA GLU A 138 16.51 19.42 30.55
C GLU A 138 17.41 18.21 30.35
N SER A 139 18.07 17.77 31.41
CA SER A 139 19.02 16.65 31.42
C SER A 139 18.33 15.36 30.95
N THR A 140 18.31 15.17 29.64
CA THR A 140 17.76 14.00 28.97
C THR A 140 18.66 12.83 29.30
N SER A 141 18.10 11.82 29.97
CA SER A 141 18.81 10.57 30.19
C SER A 141 19.28 10.01 28.83
N PRO A 142 20.36 9.21 28.78
CA PRO A 142 20.80 8.58 27.53
C PRO A 142 19.67 7.84 26.79
N ARG A 143 18.71 7.31 27.56
CA ARG A 143 17.49 6.68 27.05
C ARG A 143 16.53 7.67 26.37
N ASP A 144 16.29 8.83 26.96
CA ASP A 144 15.42 9.87 26.38
C ASP A 144 16.03 10.48 25.10
N GLN A 145 17.36 10.57 25.09
CA GLN A 145 18.10 10.97 23.89
C GLN A 145 17.92 9.98 22.75
N LEU A 146 17.91 8.67 23.06
CA LEU A 146 17.64 7.61 22.10
C LEU A 146 16.17 7.52 21.66
N ALA A 147 15.24 8.06 22.43
CA ALA A 147 13.82 8.16 22.07
C ALA A 147 13.46 9.43 21.27
N THR A 148 14.36 10.41 21.22
CA THR A 148 14.13 11.68 20.52
C THR A 148 14.33 11.53 19.01
N ARG A 149 13.37 11.97 18.20
CA ARG A 149 13.39 11.86 16.72
C ARG A 149 13.06 13.19 16.07
N THR A 150 13.87 13.60 15.10
CA THR A 150 13.67 14.83 14.33
C THR A 150 13.28 14.48 12.90
N PHE A 151 12.25 15.14 12.39
CA PHE A 151 11.69 14.91 11.06
C PHE A 151 11.58 16.22 10.29
N ALA A 152 11.98 16.18 9.02
CA ALA A 152 11.68 17.21 8.04
C ALA A 152 10.33 16.89 7.38
N ILE A 153 9.40 17.84 7.44
CA ILE A 153 8.10 17.75 6.79
C ILE A 153 8.23 18.30 5.37
N VAL A 154 8.22 17.39 4.41
CA VAL A 154 8.35 17.71 2.99
C VAL A 154 7.06 17.39 2.25
N LYS A 155 6.87 18.05 1.10
CA LYS A 155 5.72 17.84 0.21
C LYS A 155 6.19 17.19 -1.07
N THR A 156 5.40 16.24 -1.56
CA THR A 156 5.53 15.70 -2.92
C THR A 156 5.00 16.70 -3.95
N GLU A 157 5.34 16.48 -5.22
CA GLU A 157 4.66 17.13 -6.33
C GLU A 157 3.34 16.40 -6.67
N MET A 158 2.45 17.08 -7.38
CA MET A 158 1.15 16.52 -7.76
C MET A 158 1.33 15.24 -8.59
N GLY A 159 0.70 14.15 -8.15
CA GLY A 159 0.76 12.87 -8.85
C GLY A 159 1.96 11.99 -8.53
N GLU A 160 2.91 12.44 -7.70
CA GLU A 160 4.01 11.57 -7.29
C GLU A 160 3.55 10.52 -6.27
N ASN A 161 3.88 9.24 -6.51
CA ASN A 161 3.58 8.14 -5.61
C ASN A 161 4.82 7.75 -4.77
N PRO A 162 4.82 7.98 -3.44
CA PRO A 162 5.92 7.58 -2.56
C PRO A 162 6.09 6.07 -2.40
N TRP A 163 5.06 5.28 -2.68
CA TRP A 163 5.03 3.83 -2.47
C TRP A 163 5.33 3.04 -3.74
N ASP A 164 5.58 3.68 -4.87
CA ASP A 164 5.91 2.98 -6.12
C ASP A 164 7.33 2.39 -6.07
N LEU A 165 7.41 1.06 -5.97
CA LEU A 165 8.62 0.23 -5.98
C LEU A 165 8.97 -0.27 -7.40
N GLY A 166 8.22 0.19 -8.43
CA GLY A 166 8.24 -0.35 -9.78
C GLY A 166 7.37 -1.61 -9.92
N TYR A 167 6.97 -1.94 -11.16
CA TYR A 167 5.95 -2.98 -11.43
C TYR A 167 6.18 -4.31 -10.69
N TYR A 168 7.41 -4.82 -10.70
CA TYR A 168 7.73 -6.09 -10.03
C TYR A 168 7.79 -5.95 -8.50
N GLY A 169 8.39 -4.87 -7.98
CA GLY A 169 8.42 -4.61 -6.54
C GLY A 169 7.01 -4.46 -5.96
N ASN A 170 6.15 -3.72 -6.68
CA ASN A 170 4.75 -3.53 -6.33
C ASN A 170 3.95 -4.84 -6.39
N TRP A 171 4.22 -5.68 -7.38
CA TRP A 171 3.62 -7.01 -7.46
C TRP A 171 3.99 -7.85 -6.23
N LYS A 172 5.27 -7.90 -5.89
CA LYS A 172 5.76 -8.70 -4.76
C LYS A 172 5.27 -8.17 -3.42
N SER A 173 5.14 -6.85 -3.25
CA SER A 173 4.65 -6.26 -1.99
C SER A 173 3.24 -6.76 -1.64
N VAL A 174 2.42 -7.07 -2.65
CA VAL A 174 1.08 -7.64 -2.47
C VAL A 174 1.09 -9.17 -2.56
N MET A 175 1.66 -9.75 -3.61
CA MET A 175 1.47 -11.17 -3.93
C MET A 175 2.46 -12.10 -3.24
N GLY A 176 3.64 -11.60 -2.84
CA GLY A 176 4.74 -12.39 -2.28
C GLY A 176 5.85 -12.70 -3.30
N ASP A 177 6.88 -13.40 -2.84
CA ASP A 177 8.04 -13.74 -3.68
C ASP A 177 7.87 -15.02 -4.50
N ASN A 178 6.95 -15.91 -4.11
CA ASN A 178 6.79 -17.22 -4.72
C ASN A 178 5.54 -17.30 -5.61
N VAL A 179 5.66 -17.97 -6.76
CA VAL A 179 4.52 -18.22 -7.67
C VAL A 179 3.40 -19.03 -7.00
N VAL A 180 3.76 -19.93 -6.08
CA VAL A 180 2.77 -20.68 -5.28
C VAL A 180 1.92 -19.73 -4.44
N ASP A 181 2.54 -18.71 -3.84
CA ASP A 181 1.83 -17.69 -3.06
C ASP A 181 0.98 -16.77 -3.95
N TRP A 182 1.31 -16.66 -5.24
CA TRP A 182 0.51 -15.89 -6.21
C TRP A 182 -0.78 -16.61 -6.58
N LEU A 183 -0.73 -17.94 -6.67
CA LEU A 183 -1.88 -18.75 -7.04
C LEU A 183 -2.73 -19.16 -5.82
N LEU A 184 -2.11 -19.52 -4.70
CA LEU A 184 -2.84 -20.08 -3.56
C LEU A 184 -3.24 -19.00 -2.53
N PRO A 185 -4.52 -18.94 -2.12
CA PRO A 185 -5.01 -17.98 -1.14
C PRO A 185 -4.74 -18.45 0.30
N ILE A 186 -3.47 -18.68 0.65
CA ILE A 186 -3.06 -19.23 1.95
C ILE A 186 -2.38 -18.16 2.82
N LYS A 187 -1.42 -17.43 2.23
CA LYS A 187 -0.65 -16.41 2.95
C LYS A 187 -1.15 -15.01 2.67
N GLN A 188 -1.18 -14.19 3.71
CA GLN A 188 -1.42 -12.75 3.61
C GLN A 188 -0.34 -12.04 2.78
N SER A 189 -0.66 -10.83 2.35
CA SER A 189 0.24 -9.97 1.56
C SER A 189 1.46 -9.57 2.40
N PRO A 190 2.69 -9.58 1.87
CA PRO A 190 3.88 -9.15 2.64
C PRO A 190 3.77 -7.72 3.20
N CYS A 191 3.07 -6.83 2.50
CA CYS A 191 2.85 -5.45 2.95
C CYS A 191 2.10 -5.35 4.29
N THR A 192 1.38 -6.39 4.74
CA THR A 192 0.69 -6.37 6.04
C THR A 192 1.61 -6.61 7.23
N SER A 193 2.79 -7.18 6.97
CA SER A 193 3.80 -7.52 7.98
C SER A 193 5.07 -6.67 7.84
N TYR A 194 5.04 -5.65 7.00
CA TYR A 194 6.18 -4.75 6.83
C TYR A 194 6.30 -3.87 8.07
N GLU A 195 7.39 -4.04 8.82
CA GLU A 195 7.73 -3.19 9.95
C GLU A 195 9.15 -2.66 9.78
N ASN A 196 9.27 -1.33 9.67
CA ASN A 196 10.55 -0.63 9.68
C ASN A 196 10.43 0.66 10.49
N ASN A 197 11.55 1.16 11.00
CA ASN A 197 11.63 2.42 11.74
C ASN A 197 11.50 3.67 10.85
N GLU A 198 11.39 3.50 9.54
CA GLU A 198 11.25 4.60 8.57
C GLU A 198 9.79 4.90 8.23
N SER A 199 8.97 3.87 8.05
CA SER A 199 7.60 3.98 7.56
C SER A 199 6.82 2.69 7.80
N PHE A 200 5.48 2.79 7.75
CA PHE A 200 4.58 1.64 7.85
C PHE A 200 4.50 0.83 6.54
N TYR A 201 4.87 1.42 5.40
CA TYR A 201 4.95 0.72 4.12
C TYR A 201 6.32 0.99 3.49
N GLU A 202 6.81 0.07 2.68
CA GLU A 202 8.06 0.25 1.95
C GLU A 202 8.01 1.50 1.07
N MET A 203 9.05 2.33 1.18
CA MET A 203 9.15 3.58 0.45
C MET A 203 9.91 3.36 -0.87
N GLY A 204 9.33 3.87 -1.96
CA GLY A 204 9.92 3.79 -3.29
C GLY A 204 11.07 4.76 -3.53
N PRO A 205 11.65 4.75 -4.74
CA PRO A 205 12.78 5.61 -5.11
C PRO A 205 12.49 7.12 -4.96
N LEU A 206 11.20 7.51 -4.96
CA LEU A 206 10.80 8.89 -4.71
C LEU A 206 11.28 9.39 -3.35
N TYR A 207 11.33 8.54 -2.33
CA TYR A 207 11.81 8.93 -1.00
C TYR A 207 13.22 9.52 -1.06
N GLN A 208 14.13 8.85 -1.77
CA GLN A 208 15.49 9.34 -1.94
C GLN A 208 15.54 10.59 -2.83
N LYS A 209 14.71 10.66 -3.88
CA LYS A 209 14.58 11.87 -4.71
C LYS A 209 14.14 13.08 -3.89
N LEU A 210 13.22 12.91 -2.94
CA LEU A 210 12.78 13.98 -2.04
C LEU A 210 13.90 14.41 -1.09
N ARG A 211 14.68 13.46 -0.53
CA ARG A 211 15.86 13.79 0.28
C ARG A 211 16.83 14.67 -0.48
N VAL A 212 17.11 14.35 -1.74
CA VAL A 212 17.97 15.15 -2.62
C VAL A 212 17.31 16.50 -2.97
N ARG A 213 16.03 16.50 -3.37
CA ARG A 213 15.27 17.69 -3.77
C ARG A 213 15.23 18.75 -2.67
N PHE A 214 15.12 18.33 -1.41
CA PHE A 214 15.06 19.21 -0.25
C PHE A 214 16.42 19.37 0.46
N GLY A 215 17.51 18.77 -0.06
CA GLY A 215 18.85 18.88 0.52
C GLY A 215 18.95 18.33 1.95
N LEU A 216 18.21 17.25 2.25
CA LEU A 216 18.13 16.71 3.60
C LEU A 216 19.42 15.98 3.99
N PRO A 217 19.99 16.26 5.18
CA PRO A 217 21.19 15.58 5.64
C PRO A 217 20.94 14.11 5.98
N ASP A 218 21.96 13.28 5.76
CA ASP A 218 21.93 11.86 6.09
C ASP A 218 22.10 11.60 7.58
N LEU A 219 21.45 10.52 8.03
CA LEU A 219 21.54 10.09 9.41
C LEU A 219 22.96 9.58 9.70
N PRO A 220 23.60 9.99 10.81
CA PRO A 220 24.90 9.46 11.20
C PRO A 220 24.82 7.94 11.37
N THR A 221 25.71 7.20 10.71
CA THR A 221 25.71 5.72 10.73
C THR A 221 25.81 5.15 12.15
N GLY A 222 26.52 5.85 13.05
CA GLY A 222 26.62 5.46 14.46
C GLY A 222 25.30 5.57 15.22
N GLN A 223 24.49 6.59 14.90
CA GLN A 223 23.18 6.79 15.53
C GLN A 223 22.19 5.70 15.10
N VAL A 224 22.16 5.37 13.80
CA VAL A 224 21.31 4.30 13.27
C VAL A 224 21.64 2.95 13.90
N LYS A 225 22.92 2.60 14.01
CA LYS A 225 23.37 1.34 14.64
C LYS A 225 23.00 1.23 16.12
N ALA A 226 23.19 2.31 16.88
CA ALA A 226 22.87 2.35 18.31
C ALA A 226 21.37 2.10 18.54
N GLU A 227 20.51 2.77 17.77
CA GLU A 227 19.07 2.63 17.88
C GLU A 227 18.56 1.25 17.42
N MET A 228 19.11 0.70 16.33
CA MET A 228 18.78 -0.66 15.90
C MET A 228 19.12 -1.71 16.97
N SER A 229 20.22 -1.51 17.70
CA SER A 229 20.61 -2.39 18.80
C SER A 229 19.66 -2.32 20.00
N GLU A 230 19.09 -1.15 20.26
CA GLU A 230 18.12 -0.93 21.33
C GLU A 230 16.74 -1.47 20.95
N TRP A 231 16.30 -1.23 19.72
CA TRP A 231 15.07 -1.80 19.17
C TRP A 231 15.04 -3.33 19.28
N LYS A 232 16.13 -4.00 18.89
CA LYS A 232 16.26 -5.46 19.03
C LYS A 232 16.17 -5.90 20.49
N ARG A 233 16.76 -5.16 21.43
CA ARG A 233 16.66 -5.46 22.86
C ARG A 233 15.23 -5.33 23.39
N THR A 234 14.45 -4.38 22.89
CA THR A 234 13.08 -4.13 23.39
C THR A 234 12.01 -4.99 22.72
N THR A 235 12.29 -5.57 21.55
CA THR A 235 11.30 -6.37 20.79
C THR A 235 11.56 -7.88 20.81
N MET A 236 12.80 -8.31 21.12
CA MET A 236 13.17 -9.74 21.18
C MET A 236 13.43 -10.25 22.61
N GLY A 237 13.21 -9.43 23.64
CA GLY A 237 13.27 -9.82 25.06
C GLY A 237 11.88 -9.90 25.65
#